data_AF-A0A2R6A5V5-F1
#
_entry.id   AF-A0A2R6A5V5-F1
#
_cell.length_a   1.000
_cell.length_b   1.000
_cell.length_c   1.000
_cell.angle_alpha   90.00
_cell.angle_beta   90.00
_cell.angle_gamma   90.00
#
_symmetry.space_group_name_H-M   'P 1'
#
loop_
_entity.id
_entity.type
_entity.pdbx_description
1 polymer ?
#
loop_
_entity_poly.entity_id
_entity_poly.type
_entity_poly.pdbx_seq_one_letter_code
_entity_poly.pdbx_strand_id
1 'polypeptide(L)'
;MLILLIYNGITGVTIQSTGVSVGLALIGSLLKNSTLANYASIVVQPVWLITLGTLEIVLLALPAVFGKRVYFRLQNVIYILVFIASFIMIGLLLSHSHADFVNAFNAYSASYANTTNYYQAVIASAQKSGWSPPSTGGVYSTLLLVPVLSIFGTSFIYSTYLGGEIKKVSRNSLIGMFGAMLFAFLLAGVFIATSKAG
;
A
#
# COMPACT_ATOMS: atom_id res chain seq x y z
N MET A 1 -14.97 3.69 -21.37
CA MET A 1 -13.58 4.12 -21.69
C MET A 1 -13.09 5.22 -20.74
N LEU A 2 -13.83 6.33 -20.56
CA LEU A 2 -13.43 7.43 -19.64
C LEU A 2 -13.16 6.98 -18.19
N ILE A 3 -13.99 6.08 -17.64
CA ILE A 3 -13.83 5.56 -16.27
C ILE A 3 -12.50 4.80 -16.06
N LEU A 4 -12.00 4.10 -17.09
CA LEU A 4 -10.73 3.38 -17.03
C LEU A 4 -9.54 4.35 -17.07
N LEU A 5 -9.66 5.45 -17.81
CA LEU A 5 -8.62 6.49 -17.85
C LEU A 5 -8.52 7.22 -16.51
N ILE A 6 -9.66 7.57 -15.89
CA ILE A 6 -9.69 8.17 -14.56
C ILE A 6 -9.06 7.21 -13.54
N TYR A 7 -9.38 5.92 -13.60
CA TYR A 7 -8.81 4.93 -12.70
C TYR A 7 -7.29 4.80 -12.86
N ASN A 8 -6.76 4.76 -14.08
CA ASN A 8 -5.31 4.76 -14.31
C ASN A 8 -4.63 6.02 -13.74
N GLY A 9 -5.29 7.18 -13.83
CA GLY A 9 -4.81 8.41 -13.19
C GLY A 9 -4.76 8.30 -11.66
N ILE A 10 -5.80 7.74 -11.04
CA ILE A 10 -5.83 7.49 -9.58
C ILE A 10 -4.71 6.53 -9.17
N THR A 11 -4.51 5.46 -9.93
CA THR A 11 -3.44 4.48 -9.67
C THR A 11 -2.06 5.12 -9.76
N GLY A 12 -1.79 5.94 -10.78
CA GLY A 12 -0.53 6.67 -10.90
C GLY A 12 -0.28 7.62 -9.72
N VAL A 13 -1.29 8.40 -9.33
CA VAL A 13 -1.18 9.27 -8.13
C VAL A 13 -0.94 8.43 -6.86
N THR A 14 -1.56 7.27 -6.75
CA THR A 14 -1.39 6.38 -5.59
C THR A 14 0.03 5.80 -5.54
N ILE A 15 0.58 5.31 -6.67
CA ILE A 15 1.95 4.78 -6.72
C ILE A 15 2.96 5.88 -6.43
N GLN A 16 2.73 7.08 -6.96
CA GLN A 16 3.62 8.21 -6.73
C GLN A 16 3.60 8.69 -5.27
N SER A 17 2.43 8.78 -4.65
CA SER A 17 2.29 9.25 -3.27
C SER A 17 2.69 8.21 -2.24
N THR A 18 2.35 6.93 -2.44
CA THR A 18 2.59 5.87 -1.44
C THR A 18 3.85 5.05 -1.72
N GLY A 19 4.28 4.95 -2.98
CA GLY A 19 5.49 4.24 -3.39
C GLY A 19 6.68 5.16 -3.52
N VAL A 20 6.65 6.05 -4.52
CA VAL A 20 7.81 6.89 -4.88
C VAL A 20 8.15 7.89 -3.78
N SER A 21 7.18 8.69 -3.34
CA SER A 21 7.38 9.71 -2.30
C SER A 21 7.84 9.10 -0.98
N VAL A 22 7.13 8.09 -0.47
CA VAL A 22 7.49 7.39 0.77
C VAL A 22 8.86 6.72 0.65
N GLY A 23 9.14 6.06 -0.48
CA GLY A 23 10.44 5.43 -0.74
C GLY A 23 11.59 6.44 -0.70
N LEU A 24 11.42 7.60 -1.36
CA LEU A 24 12.41 8.69 -1.32
C LEU A 24 12.60 9.25 0.09
N ALA A 25 11.51 9.40 0.86
CA ALA A 25 11.59 9.85 2.25
C ALA A 25 12.35 8.85 3.12
N LEU A 26 12.04 7.56 3.02
CA LEU A 26 12.68 6.50 3.80
C LEU A 26 14.15 6.35 3.44
N ILE A 27 14.48 6.26 2.15
CA ILE A 27 15.88 6.15 1.69
C ILE A 27 16.64 7.43 2.05
N GLY A 28 16.03 8.60 1.90
CA GLY A 28 16.62 9.88 2.30
C GLY A 28 16.93 9.94 3.79
N SER A 29 16.01 9.48 4.64
CA SER A 29 16.21 9.37 6.09
C SER A 29 17.32 8.37 6.43
N LEU A 30 17.33 7.19 5.81
CA LEU A 30 18.33 6.14 6.04
C LEU A 30 19.73 6.60 5.64
N LEU A 31 19.85 7.29 4.51
CA LEU A 31 21.12 7.81 3.99
C LEU A 31 21.51 9.18 4.59
N LYS A 32 20.68 9.75 5.48
CA LYS A 32 20.84 11.12 6.01
C LYS A 32 21.01 12.17 4.90
N ASN A 33 20.33 11.97 3.77
CA ASN A 33 20.40 12.85 2.61
C ASN A 33 19.15 13.73 2.55
N SER A 34 19.29 14.98 3.00
CA SER A 34 18.21 15.98 3.01
C SER A 34 17.68 16.30 1.61
N THR A 35 18.51 16.23 0.58
CA THR A 35 18.08 16.44 -0.82
C THR A 35 17.11 15.34 -1.26
N LEU A 36 17.43 14.09 -0.94
CA LEU A 36 16.58 12.95 -1.29
C LEU A 36 15.26 12.96 -0.50
N ALA A 37 15.32 13.34 0.78
CA ALA A 37 14.12 13.56 1.60
C ALA A 37 13.26 14.71 1.06
N ASN A 38 13.88 15.80 0.58
CA ASN A 38 13.17 16.91 -0.06
C ASN A 38 12.49 16.49 -1.37
N TYR A 39 13.07 15.56 -2.13
CA TYR A 39 12.40 15.06 -3.33
C TYR A 39 11.08 14.34 -3.02
N ALA A 40 10.93 13.73 -1.83
CA ALA A 40 9.67 13.12 -1.43
C ALA A 40 8.50 14.12 -1.42
N SER A 41 8.73 15.38 -1.02
CA SER A 41 7.69 16.43 -1.00
C SER A 41 7.50 17.12 -2.36
N ILE A 42 8.54 17.12 -3.20
CA ILE A 42 8.50 17.69 -4.55
C ILE A 42 7.69 16.79 -5.48
N VAL A 43 7.92 15.48 -5.45
CA VAL A 43 7.26 14.56 -6.38
C VAL A 43 5.74 14.54 -6.20
N VAL A 44 5.20 14.93 -5.05
CA VAL A 44 3.75 14.99 -4.83
C VAL A 44 3.11 16.35 -5.16
N GLN A 45 3.86 17.32 -5.67
CA GLN A 45 3.29 18.60 -6.12
C GLN A 45 2.51 18.42 -7.44
N PRO A 46 1.47 19.24 -7.70
CA PRO A 46 0.56 19.03 -8.84
C PRO A 46 1.24 18.86 -10.20
N VAL A 47 2.27 19.67 -10.50
CA VAL A 47 3.02 19.58 -11.76
C VAL A 47 3.74 18.23 -11.86
N TRP A 48 4.44 17.83 -10.79
CA TRP A 48 5.20 16.58 -10.77
C TRP A 48 4.30 15.34 -10.70
N LEU A 49 3.14 15.41 -10.04
CA LEU A 49 2.11 14.37 -10.10
C LEU A 49 1.65 14.10 -11.53
N ILE A 50 1.38 15.15 -12.29
CA ILE A 50 0.95 15.00 -13.69
C ILE A 50 2.10 14.49 -14.55
N THR A 51 3.29 15.08 -14.45
CA THR A 51 4.43 14.73 -15.30
C THR A 51 4.93 13.31 -15.03
N LEU A 52 5.22 12.98 -13.76
CA LEU A 52 5.74 11.65 -13.41
C LEU A 52 4.67 10.58 -13.51
N GLY A 53 3.41 10.87 -13.14
CA GLY A 53 2.31 9.94 -13.31
C GLY A 53 2.05 9.62 -14.79
N THR A 54 2.15 10.60 -15.69
CA THR A 54 2.07 10.35 -17.14
C THR A 54 3.24 9.51 -17.63
N LEU A 55 4.46 9.84 -17.19
CA LEU A 55 5.65 9.07 -17.53
C LEU A 55 5.54 7.62 -17.05
N GLU A 56 5.06 7.41 -15.83
CA GLU A 56 4.84 6.10 -15.23
C GLU A 56 3.83 5.28 -16.03
N ILE A 57 2.68 5.85 -16.40
CA ILE A 57 1.68 5.17 -17.23
C ILE A 57 2.31 4.73 -18.57
N VAL A 58 3.09 5.59 -19.20
CA VAL A 58 3.81 5.24 -20.45
C VAL A 58 4.78 4.09 -20.19
N LEU A 59 5.61 4.17 -19.14
CA LEU A 59 6.59 3.15 -18.79
C LEU A 59 5.94 1.79 -18.48
N LEU A 60 4.81 1.78 -17.80
CA LEU A 60 4.06 0.56 -17.49
C LEU A 60 3.34 -0.02 -18.71
N ALA A 61 2.95 0.83 -19.68
CA ALA A 61 2.34 0.39 -20.94
C ALA A 61 3.37 -0.15 -21.95
N LEU A 62 4.61 0.34 -21.92
CA LEU A 62 5.66 -0.05 -22.89
C LEU A 62 5.87 -1.57 -23.00
N PRO A 63 5.98 -2.36 -21.92
CA PRO A 63 6.12 -3.82 -22.01
C PRO A 63 4.98 -4.52 -22.75
N ALA A 64 3.77 -3.96 -22.73
CA ALA A 64 2.62 -4.51 -23.45
C ALA A 64 2.76 -4.37 -24.97
N VAL A 65 3.47 -3.34 -25.45
CA VAL A 65 3.76 -3.11 -26.88
C VAL A 65 4.68 -4.19 -27.45
N PHE A 66 5.63 -4.69 -26.65
CA PHE A 66 6.57 -5.75 -27.04
C PHE A 66 5.97 -7.17 -26.98
N GLY A 67 4.67 -7.27 -26.69
CA GLY A 67 3.90 -8.51 -26.69
C GLY A 67 3.86 -9.22 -25.34
N LYS A 68 2.87 -10.10 -25.21
CA LYS A 68 2.49 -10.77 -23.94
C LYS A 68 3.63 -11.47 -23.20
N ARG A 69 4.59 -12.07 -23.92
CA ARG A 69 5.70 -12.80 -23.27
C ARG A 69 6.62 -11.87 -22.48
N VAL A 70 6.90 -10.67 -23.00
CA VAL A 70 7.75 -9.68 -22.32
C VAL A 70 6.99 -9.13 -21.11
N TYR A 71 5.74 -8.72 -21.33
CA TYR A 71 4.85 -8.24 -20.28
C TYR A 71 4.76 -9.22 -19.10
N PHE A 72 4.41 -10.49 -19.33
CA PHE A 72 4.26 -11.47 -18.26
C PHE A 72 5.59 -11.83 -17.56
N ARG A 73 6.73 -11.79 -18.25
CA ARG A 73 8.03 -12.00 -17.58
C ARG A 73 8.34 -10.86 -16.62
N LEU A 74 8.18 -9.61 -17.07
CA LEU A 74 8.40 -8.44 -16.23
C LEU A 74 7.44 -8.44 -15.03
N GLN A 75 6.16 -8.72 -15.29
CA GLN A 75 5.13 -8.81 -14.26
C GLN A 75 5.45 -9.90 -13.23
N ASN A 76 5.97 -11.06 -13.66
CA ASN A 76 6.41 -12.11 -12.73
C ASN A 76 7.56 -11.65 -11.82
N VAL A 77 8.55 -10.93 -12.36
CA VAL A 77 9.65 -10.39 -11.55
C VAL A 77 9.11 -9.43 -10.49
N ILE A 78 8.22 -8.50 -10.89
CA ILE A 78 7.59 -7.55 -9.97
C ILE A 78 6.78 -8.29 -8.89
N TYR A 79 5.98 -9.29 -9.28
CA TYR A 79 5.22 -10.10 -8.33
C TYR A 79 6.12 -10.79 -7.31
N ILE A 80 7.23 -11.40 -7.74
CA ILE A 80 8.18 -12.05 -6.83
C ILE A 80 8.74 -11.04 -5.82
N LEU A 81 9.14 -9.84 -6.28
CA LEU A 81 9.64 -8.79 -5.40
C LEU A 81 8.61 -8.35 -4.37
N VAL A 82 7.34 -8.21 -4.78
CA VAL A 82 6.22 -7.87 -3.88
C VAL A 82 6.01 -8.96 -2.83
N PHE A 83 6.05 -10.23 -3.21
CA PHE A 83 5.96 -11.33 -2.25
C PHE A 83 7.12 -11.34 -1.26
N ILE A 84 8.36 -11.14 -1.72
CA ILE A 84 9.53 -11.06 -0.85
C ILE A 84 9.36 -9.92 0.18
N ALA A 85 9.01 -8.71 -0.28
CA ALA A 85 8.77 -7.57 0.59
C ALA A 85 7.64 -7.85 1.61
N SER A 86 6.57 -8.51 1.16
CA SER A 86 5.44 -8.89 2.02
C SER A 86 5.85 -9.89 3.09
N PHE A 87 6.62 -10.92 2.75
CA PHE A 87 7.12 -11.90 3.72
C PHE A 87 8.10 -11.28 4.73
N ILE A 88 8.95 -10.35 4.30
CA ILE A 88 9.82 -9.58 5.20
C ILE A 88 8.96 -8.78 6.18
N MET A 89 7.93 -8.08 5.70
CA MET A 89 7.02 -7.31 6.55
C MET A 89 6.29 -8.20 7.57
N ILE A 90 5.75 -9.34 7.14
CA ILE A 90 5.10 -10.31 8.04
C ILE A 90 6.11 -10.80 9.10
N GLY A 91 7.32 -11.16 8.69
CA GLY A 91 8.37 -11.61 9.60
C GLY A 91 8.74 -10.55 10.65
N LEU A 92 8.84 -9.28 10.26
CA LEU A 92 9.09 -8.17 11.17
C LEU A 92 7.93 -7.99 12.16
N LEU A 93 6.69 -7.99 11.68
CA LEU A 93 5.50 -7.87 12.55
C LEU A 93 5.41 -9.01 13.57
N LEU A 94 5.73 -10.24 13.18
CA LEU A 94 5.69 -11.39 14.08
C LEU A 94 6.85 -11.45 15.08
N SER A 95 7.98 -10.78 14.78
CA SER A 95 9.19 -10.83 15.62
C SER A 95 9.34 -9.62 16.56
N HIS A 96 8.54 -8.58 16.38
CA HIS A 96 8.64 -7.33 17.15
C HIS A 96 7.32 -7.04 17.88
N SER A 97 7.44 -6.45 19.07
CA SER A 97 6.28 -6.05 19.87
C SER A 97 5.72 -4.70 19.43
N HIS A 98 4.51 -4.38 19.91
CA HIS A 98 3.95 -3.04 19.74
C HIS A 98 4.87 -1.95 20.32
N ALA A 99 5.54 -2.22 21.45
CA ALA A 99 6.48 -1.28 22.06
C ALA A 99 7.70 -1.01 21.16
N ASP A 100 8.22 -2.05 20.48
CA ASP A 100 9.31 -1.89 19.52
C ASP A 100 8.91 -1.01 18.35
N PHE A 101 7.68 -1.19 17.84
CA PHE A 101 7.11 -0.32 16.82
C PHE A 101 7.00 1.14 17.29
N VAL A 102 6.43 1.38 18.49
CA VAL A 102 6.30 2.74 19.04
C VAL A 102 7.67 3.40 19.20
N ASN A 103 8.66 2.66 19.69
CA ASN A 103 10.03 3.13 19.85
C ASN A 103 10.67 3.47 18.50
N ALA A 104 10.58 2.57 17.51
CA ALA A 104 11.11 2.80 16.17
C ALA A 104 10.41 3.98 15.47
N PHE A 105 9.09 4.11 15.63
CA PHE A 105 8.32 5.20 15.06
C PHE A 105 8.69 6.55 15.69
N ASN A 106 8.81 6.61 17.01
CA ASN A 106 9.26 7.81 17.70
C ASN A 106 10.70 8.18 17.32
N ALA A 107 11.61 7.21 17.24
CA ALA A 107 12.99 7.43 16.82
C ALA A 107 13.08 7.95 15.37
N TYR A 108 12.30 7.38 14.45
CA TYR A 108 12.20 7.86 13.08
C TYR A 108 11.60 9.28 13.01
N SER A 109 10.57 9.56 13.80
CA SER A 109 9.85 10.84 13.76
C SER A 109 10.61 11.97 14.45
N ALA A 110 11.55 11.67 15.34
CA ALA A 110 12.34 12.67 16.07
C ALA A 110 13.14 13.61 15.15
N SER A 111 13.47 13.19 13.93
CA SER A 111 14.13 14.04 12.93
C SER A 111 13.18 15.02 12.22
N TYR A 112 11.86 14.80 12.32
CA TYR A 112 10.84 15.58 11.61
C TYR A 112 9.89 16.32 12.56
N ALA A 113 9.83 15.91 13.83
CA ALA A 113 8.89 16.42 14.81
C ALA A 113 9.60 16.95 16.04
N ASN A 114 9.13 18.10 16.55
CA ASN A 114 9.62 18.71 17.79
C ASN A 114 9.06 18.01 19.06
N THR A 115 8.85 16.69 19.03
CA THR A 115 8.35 15.93 20.17
C THR A 115 9.00 14.56 20.24
N THR A 116 9.37 14.16 21.46
CA THR A 116 9.99 12.87 21.75
C THR A 116 8.99 11.69 21.68
N ASN A 117 7.68 11.97 21.78
CA ASN A 117 6.63 10.96 21.69
C ASN A 117 5.63 11.34 20.60
N TYR A 118 6.08 11.23 19.35
CA TYR A 118 5.27 11.55 18.18
C TYR A 118 4.09 10.59 18.02
N TYR A 119 4.25 9.32 18.38
CA TYR A 119 3.18 8.32 18.38
C TYR A 119 1.95 8.79 19.16
N GLN A 120 2.14 9.22 20.41
CA GLN A 120 1.02 9.74 21.19
C GLN A 120 0.51 11.10 20.70
N ALA A 121 1.39 11.95 20.16
CA ALA A 121 0.96 13.23 19.58
C ALA A 121 -0.03 13.02 18.41
N VAL A 122 0.19 12.01 17.56
CA VAL A 122 -0.73 11.64 16.47
C VAL A 122 -2.08 11.18 17.02
N ILE A 123 -2.08 10.30 18.03
CA ILE A 123 -3.31 9.80 18.66
C ILE A 123 -4.09 10.95 19.30
N ALA A 124 -3.42 11.80 20.07
CA ALA A 124 -4.02 12.96 20.73
C ALA A 124 -4.60 13.96 19.71
N SER A 125 -3.90 14.18 18.58
CA SER A 125 -4.40 15.03 17.49
C SER A 125 -5.65 14.44 16.84
N ALA A 126 -5.69 13.12 16.63
CA ALA A 126 -6.87 12.44 16.10
C ALA A 126 -8.05 12.58 17.08
N GLN A 127 -7.84 12.33 18.37
CA GLN A 127 -8.86 12.48 19.40
C GLN A 127 -9.41 13.91 19.49
N LYS A 128 -8.52 14.91 19.44
CA LYS A 128 -8.92 16.32 19.38
C LYS A 128 -9.75 16.65 18.15
N SER A 129 -9.52 15.95 17.04
CA SER A 129 -10.30 16.07 15.79
C SER A 129 -11.61 15.28 15.82
N GLY A 130 -11.99 14.70 16.96
CA GLY A 130 -13.23 13.96 17.15
C GLY A 130 -13.13 12.46 16.87
N TRP A 131 -11.93 11.92 16.63
CA TRP A 131 -11.75 10.49 16.46
C TRP A 131 -11.78 9.76 17.80
N SER A 132 -12.71 8.82 17.97
CA SER A 132 -12.70 7.86 19.07
C SER A 132 -12.40 6.47 18.53
N PRO A 133 -11.57 5.65 19.21
CA PRO A 133 -11.41 4.25 18.85
C PRO A 133 -12.78 3.57 18.79
N PRO A 134 -13.16 2.92 17.68
CA PRO A 134 -14.41 2.20 17.60
C PRO A 134 -14.42 1.07 18.65
N SER A 135 -15.55 0.85 19.32
CA SER A 135 -15.69 -0.27 20.24
C SER A 135 -15.40 -1.57 19.50
N THR A 136 -14.59 -2.45 20.12
CA THR A 136 -14.30 -3.77 19.55
C THR A 136 -15.57 -4.62 19.58
N GLY A 137 -16.23 -4.75 18.43
CA GLY A 137 -17.45 -5.53 18.27
C GLY A 137 -18.67 -4.68 17.93
N GLY A 138 -19.61 -5.31 17.21
CA GLY A 138 -20.85 -4.70 16.75
C GLY A 138 -20.90 -4.45 15.24
N VAL A 139 -22.10 -4.52 14.67
CA VAL A 139 -22.35 -4.33 13.23
C VAL A 139 -21.86 -2.94 12.77
N TYR A 140 -22.00 -1.92 13.61
CA TYR A 140 -21.56 -0.55 13.29
C TYR A 140 -20.05 -0.46 13.07
N SER A 141 -19.23 -1.01 13.98
CA SER A 141 -17.76 -1.04 13.83
C SER A 141 -17.32 -1.83 12.59
N THR A 142 -18.05 -2.89 12.23
CA THR A 142 -17.81 -3.64 10.98
C THR A 142 -18.20 -2.84 9.74
N LEU A 143 -19.29 -2.09 9.79
CA LEU A 143 -19.73 -1.22 8.69
C LEU A 143 -18.75 -0.08 8.42
N LEU A 144 -18.05 0.41 9.46
CA LEU A 144 -16.96 1.39 9.29
C LEU A 144 -15.77 0.84 8.47
N LEU A 145 -15.63 -0.48 8.32
CA LEU A 145 -14.61 -1.10 7.47
C LEU A 145 -15.03 -1.19 5.99
N VAL A 146 -16.31 -0.94 5.65
CA VAL A 146 -16.81 -1.05 4.27
C VAL A 146 -16.05 -0.16 3.29
N PRO A 147 -15.72 1.12 3.59
CA PRO A 147 -14.88 1.94 2.71
C PRO A 147 -13.48 1.35 2.45
N VAL A 148 -12.89 0.67 3.45
CA VAL A 148 -11.60 0.00 3.29
C VAL A 148 -11.77 -1.22 2.38
N LEU A 149 -12.82 -2.01 2.60
CA LEU A 149 -13.13 -3.18 1.78
C LEU A 149 -13.48 -2.82 0.34
N SER A 150 -14.08 -1.66 0.06
CA SER A 150 -14.37 -1.23 -1.31
C SER A 150 -13.11 -0.79 -2.06
N ILE A 151 -12.12 -0.20 -1.37
CA ILE A 151 -10.82 0.11 -1.97
C ILE A 151 -10.08 -1.18 -2.39
N PHE A 152 -10.02 -2.18 -1.51
CA PHE A 152 -9.37 -3.46 -1.86
C PHE A 152 -10.24 -4.36 -2.74
N GLY A 153 -11.56 -4.26 -2.62
CA GLY A 153 -12.55 -5.09 -3.30
C GLY A 153 -12.67 -4.83 -4.80
N THR A 154 -12.41 -3.59 -5.24
CA THR A 154 -12.41 -3.25 -6.67
C THR A 154 -11.36 -4.04 -7.47
N SER A 155 -10.25 -4.44 -6.83
CA SER A 155 -9.19 -5.25 -7.43
C SER A 155 -9.68 -6.60 -7.98
N PHE A 156 -10.74 -7.17 -7.39
CA PHE A 156 -11.34 -8.45 -7.83
C PHE A 156 -12.12 -8.31 -9.14
N ILE A 157 -12.68 -7.15 -9.43
CA ILE A 157 -13.43 -6.95 -10.67
C ILE A 157 -12.47 -7.00 -11.87
N TYR A 158 -11.26 -6.44 -11.71
CA TYR A 158 -10.27 -6.39 -12.80
C TYR A 158 -9.71 -7.76 -13.19
N SER A 159 -9.64 -8.73 -12.27
CA SER A 159 -9.19 -10.08 -12.62
C SER A 159 -10.14 -10.78 -13.61
N THR A 160 -11.42 -10.38 -13.64
CA THR A 160 -12.40 -10.92 -14.58
C THR A 160 -12.17 -10.45 -16.02
N TYR A 161 -11.53 -9.29 -16.22
CA TYR A 161 -11.21 -8.76 -17.55
C TYR A 161 -10.15 -9.58 -18.28
N LEU A 162 -9.28 -10.25 -17.52
CA LEU A 162 -8.30 -11.22 -18.04
C LEU A 162 -8.87 -12.63 -18.14
N GLY A 163 -10.17 -12.82 -17.86
CA GLY A 163 -10.83 -14.11 -17.83
C GLY A 163 -10.62 -14.92 -19.11
N GLY A 164 -10.68 -14.29 -20.29
CA GLY A 164 -10.48 -14.98 -21.58
C GLY A 164 -9.07 -15.59 -21.77
N GLU A 165 -8.07 -15.13 -21.01
CA GLU A 165 -6.68 -15.60 -21.11
C GLU A 165 -6.33 -16.67 -20.05
N ILE A 166 -7.23 -16.89 -19.09
CA ILE A 166 -7.02 -17.84 -18.00
C ILE A 166 -7.44 -19.25 -18.44
N LYS A 167 -6.50 -20.20 -18.44
CA LYS A 167 -6.84 -21.60 -18.66
C LYS A 167 -7.80 -22.07 -17.56
N LYS A 168 -8.96 -22.65 -17.92
CA LYS A 168 -10.01 -23.10 -16.98
C LYS A 168 -10.48 -21.99 -16.02
N VAL A 169 -10.94 -20.87 -16.59
CA VAL A 169 -11.40 -19.65 -15.89
C VAL A 169 -12.27 -19.96 -14.67
N SER A 170 -13.30 -20.79 -14.82
CA SER A 170 -14.28 -21.09 -13.77
C SER A 170 -13.64 -21.67 -12.50
N ARG A 171 -12.53 -22.43 -12.62
CA ARG A 171 -11.82 -22.97 -11.46
C ARG A 171 -10.68 -22.07 -11.02
N ASN A 172 -9.82 -21.67 -11.96
CA ASN A 172 -8.57 -21.00 -11.63
C ASN A 172 -8.79 -19.54 -11.20
N SER A 173 -9.80 -18.86 -11.76
CA SER A 173 -10.16 -17.51 -11.29
C SER A 173 -10.73 -17.55 -9.88
N LEU A 174 -11.60 -18.51 -9.57
CA LEU A 174 -12.16 -18.64 -8.21
C LEU A 174 -11.08 -18.96 -7.18
N ILE A 175 -10.20 -19.93 -7.46
CA ILE A 175 -9.08 -20.27 -6.56
C ILE A 175 -8.16 -19.05 -6.37
N GLY A 176 -7.83 -18.32 -7.44
CA GLY A 176 -6.99 -17.14 -7.37
C GLY A 176 -7.63 -16.02 -6.53
N MET A 177 -8.90 -15.72 -6.76
CA MET A 177 -9.62 -14.65 -6.05
C MET A 177 -9.79 -14.98 -4.56
N PHE A 178 -10.33 -16.16 -4.23
CA PHE A 178 -10.52 -16.54 -2.83
C PHE A 178 -9.19 -16.82 -2.11
N GLY A 179 -8.19 -17.36 -2.80
CA GLY A 179 -6.85 -17.57 -2.25
C GLY A 179 -6.17 -16.24 -1.90
N ALA A 180 -6.22 -15.25 -2.80
CA ALA A 180 -5.70 -13.91 -2.53
C ALA A 180 -6.45 -13.23 -1.37
N MET A 181 -7.78 -13.40 -1.32
CA MET A 181 -8.59 -12.84 -0.24
C MET A 181 -8.24 -13.48 1.12
N LEU A 182 -8.10 -14.80 1.17
CA LEU A 182 -7.65 -15.51 2.38
C LEU A 182 -6.26 -15.04 2.80
N PHE A 183 -5.32 -14.90 1.86
CA PHE A 183 -3.99 -14.38 2.16
C PHE A 183 -4.03 -12.98 2.76
N ALA A 184 -4.83 -12.07 2.19
CA ALA A 184 -5.02 -10.72 2.73
C ALA A 184 -5.64 -10.73 4.14
N PHE A 185 -6.62 -11.61 4.40
CA PHE A 185 -7.20 -11.78 5.73
C PHE A 185 -6.19 -12.30 6.75
N LEU A 186 -5.33 -13.25 6.37
CA LEU A 186 -4.26 -13.75 7.24
C LEU A 186 -3.27 -12.64 7.57
N LEU A 187 -2.90 -11.82 6.58
CA LEU A 187 -2.02 -10.66 6.77
C LEU A 187 -2.62 -9.65 7.76
N ALA A 188 -3.90 -9.32 7.60
CA ALA A 188 -4.61 -8.44 8.52
C ALA A 188 -4.73 -9.06 9.93
N GLY A 189 -4.95 -10.37 10.01
CA GLY A 189 -4.98 -11.11 11.28
C GLY A 189 -3.66 -11.04 12.03
N VAL A 190 -2.53 -11.21 11.33
CA VAL A 190 -1.18 -11.03 11.90
C VAL A 190 -1.00 -9.62 12.46
N PHE A 191 -1.42 -8.60 11.71
CA PHE A 191 -1.35 -7.21 12.16
C PHE A 191 -2.18 -6.98 13.44
N ILE A 192 -3.40 -7.51 13.50
CA ILE A 192 -4.27 -7.37 14.68
C ILE A 192 -3.72 -8.14 15.89
N ALA A 193 -3.18 -9.34 15.68
CA ALA A 193 -2.61 -10.15 16.75
C ALA A 193 -1.39 -9.46 17.37
N THR A 194 -0.52 -8.90 16.53
CA THR A 194 0.70 -8.19 16.95
C THR A 194 0.39 -6.82 17.58
N SER A 195 -0.71 -6.17 17.18
CA SER A 195 -1.14 -4.90 17.80
C SER A 195 -1.77 -5.06 19.19
N LYS A 196 -2.28 -6.25 19.55
CA LYS A 196 -2.92 -6.52 20.85
C LYS A 196 -1.96 -7.07 21.91
N ALA A 197 -0.73 -7.44 21.53
CA ALA A 197 0.24 -8.10 22.39
C ALA A 197 1.07 -7.12 23.25
N GLY A 198 0.63 -5.87 23.41
CA GLY A 198 1.29 -4.83 24.22
C GLY A 198 0.30 -4.11 25.11
#